data_AF-A0A3M1DHW8-F1
#
_entry.id   AF-A0A3M1DHW8-F1
#
_cell.length_a   1.000
_cell.length_b   1.000
_cell.length_c   1.000
_cell.angle_alpha   90.00
_cell.angle_beta   90.00
_cell.angle_gamma   90.00
#
_symmetry.space_group_name_H-M   'P 1'
#
loop_
_entity.id
_entity.type
_entity.pdbx_description
1 polymer ?
#
loop_
_entity_poly.entity_id
_entity_poly.type
_entity_poly.pdbx_seq_one_letter_code
_entity_poly.pdbx_strand_id
1 'polypeptide(L)'
;MRLSPPGARMAVIQGSTTGLKASQIRALERIYRRRVPPERVITAELARYLTELSFELRRQIGLIIDRQGVIQHVILGDDREIVIPDLSRFGLGRSGLRGLRCVHTHLRGEPLSQDDINDLSLLRLDLMVAIGVDAAGLPGPADVAHLLPPNPEGRTCEVQHFADFYRFDLDFAAFVGALDDELERSAEETVDLEDGRERAILVSVSRERRQQVEDSLDELEELARTADVQVLDRVVQRAHKIHP
;
A
#
# COMPACT_ATOMS: atom_id res chain seq x y z
N MET A 1 -11.85 -35.82 -8.52
CA MET A 1 -11.46 -35.26 -7.21
C MET A 1 -11.94 -33.82 -7.17
N ARG A 2 -13.04 -33.54 -6.46
CA ARG A 2 -13.61 -32.18 -6.36
C ARG A 2 -12.69 -31.37 -5.45
N LEU A 3 -12.00 -30.37 -6.02
CA LEU A 3 -11.26 -29.40 -5.24
C LEU A 3 -12.29 -28.64 -4.39
N SER A 4 -12.18 -28.79 -3.07
CA SER A 4 -12.91 -27.95 -2.12
C SER A 4 -12.55 -26.48 -2.37
N PRO A 5 -13.50 -25.55 -2.32
CA PRO A 5 -13.19 -24.13 -2.46
C PRO A 5 -12.26 -23.69 -1.32
N PRO A 6 -11.32 -22.75 -1.55
CA PRO A 6 -10.49 -22.23 -0.48
C PRO A 6 -11.39 -21.63 0.59
N GLY A 7 -11.28 -22.18 1.81
CA GLY A 7 -12.07 -21.77 2.96
C GLY A 7 -11.95 -20.27 3.17
N ALA A 8 -13.08 -19.62 3.48
CA ALA A 8 -13.13 -18.22 3.86
C ALA A 8 -12.10 -17.96 4.97
N ARG A 9 -10.99 -17.28 4.65
CA ARG A 9 -10.06 -16.78 5.66
C ARG A 9 -10.90 -15.97 6.67
N MET A 10 -10.75 -16.29 7.95
CA MET A 10 -11.37 -15.50 9.01
C MET A 10 -10.93 -14.04 8.82
N ALA A 11 -11.90 -13.13 8.77
CA ALA A 11 -11.65 -11.70 8.64
C ALA A 11 -10.93 -11.21 9.91
N VAL A 12 -9.61 -11.06 9.84
CA VAL A 12 -8.82 -10.54 10.97
C VAL A 12 -8.71 -9.03 10.82
N ILE A 13 -9.27 -8.30 11.79
CA ILE A 13 -9.07 -6.85 11.91
C ILE A 13 -7.62 -6.60 12.34
N GLN A 14 -6.93 -5.71 11.64
CA GLN A 14 -5.58 -5.29 12.02
C GLN A 14 -5.68 -4.18 13.07
N GLY A 15 -4.91 -4.28 14.15
CA GLY A 15 -4.99 -3.36 15.29
C GLY A 15 -5.80 -3.89 16.47
N SER A 16 -5.78 -3.15 17.59
CA SER A 16 -6.40 -3.59 18.85
C SER A 16 -7.92 -3.52 18.78
N THR A 17 -8.63 -4.63 18.94
CA THR A 17 -10.10 -4.67 19.10
C THR A 17 -10.55 -4.70 20.55
N THR A 18 -9.61 -4.52 21.49
CA THR A 18 -9.90 -4.53 22.94
C THR A 18 -10.91 -3.44 23.29
N GLY A 19 -11.92 -3.79 24.08
CA GLY A 19 -12.98 -2.86 24.50
C GLY A 19 -14.12 -2.67 23.49
N LEU A 20 -14.03 -3.25 22.28
CA LEU A 20 -15.13 -3.19 21.32
C LEU A 20 -16.25 -4.18 21.67
N LYS A 21 -17.50 -3.75 21.43
CA LYS A 21 -18.66 -4.63 21.48
C LYS A 21 -18.60 -5.63 20.33
N ALA A 22 -19.19 -6.82 20.52
CA ALA A 22 -19.29 -7.83 19.46
C ALA A 22 -19.97 -7.30 18.18
N SER A 23 -20.95 -6.38 18.31
CA SER A 23 -21.60 -5.71 17.18
C SER A 23 -20.64 -4.82 16.37
N GLN A 24 -19.72 -4.13 17.04
CA GLN A 24 -18.72 -3.26 16.43
C GLN A 24 -17.66 -4.07 15.69
N ILE A 25 -17.20 -5.17 16.29
CA ILE A 25 -16.28 -6.11 15.61
C ILE A 25 -16.93 -6.67 14.34
N ARG A 26 -18.18 -7.13 14.43
CA ARG A 26 -18.94 -7.60 13.26
C ARG A 26 -19.16 -6.49 12.22
N ALA A 27 -19.26 -5.23 12.62
CA ALA A 27 -19.36 -4.11 11.69
C ALA A 27 -18.06 -3.91 10.90
N LEU A 28 -16.91 -4.01 11.55
CA LEU A 28 -15.60 -3.98 10.89
C LEU A 28 -15.41 -5.19 9.96
N GLU A 29 -15.75 -6.40 10.42
CA GLU A 29 -15.62 -7.64 9.63
C GLU A 29 -16.48 -7.61 8.35
N ARG A 30 -17.66 -6.98 8.40
CA ARG A 30 -18.53 -6.82 7.22
C ARG A 30 -17.88 -6.00 6.12
N ILE A 31 -16.88 -5.16 6.43
CA ILE A 31 -16.16 -4.39 5.42
C ILE A 31 -15.48 -5.31 4.42
N TYR A 32 -14.85 -6.41 4.85
CA TYR A 32 -14.20 -7.37 3.94
C TYR A 32 -15.12 -7.99 2.88
N ARG A 33 -16.44 -7.94 3.08
CA ARG A 33 -17.44 -8.44 2.11
C ARG A 33 -17.79 -7.42 1.04
N ARG A 34 -17.35 -6.18 1.20
CA ARG A 34 -17.55 -5.11 0.22
C ARG A 34 -16.60 -5.29 -0.95
N ARG A 35 -17.05 -4.81 -2.11
CA ARG A 35 -16.26 -4.74 -3.34
C ARG A 35 -16.30 -3.31 -3.83
N VAL A 36 -15.14 -2.80 -4.22
CA VAL A 36 -15.03 -1.50 -4.88
C VAL A 36 -14.91 -1.76 -6.38
N PRO A 37 -15.64 -1.05 -7.25
CA PRO A 37 -15.40 -1.14 -8.68
C PRO A 37 -13.94 -0.75 -9.02
N PRO A 38 -13.24 -1.45 -9.93
CA PRO A 38 -11.85 -1.16 -10.28
C PRO A 38 -11.59 0.29 -10.69
N GLU A 39 -12.56 0.95 -11.32
CA GLU A 39 -12.48 2.35 -11.75
C GLU A 39 -12.65 3.35 -10.60
N ARG A 40 -12.98 2.91 -9.38
CA ARG A 40 -13.17 3.79 -8.22
C ARG A 40 -12.10 3.58 -7.17
N VAL A 41 -11.63 4.69 -6.61
CA VAL A 41 -10.81 4.66 -5.38
C VAL A 41 -11.61 4.05 -4.22
N ILE A 42 -12.81 4.54 -3.98
CA ILE A 42 -13.76 4.01 -2.99
C ILE A 42 -15.17 4.38 -3.43
N THR A 43 -16.16 3.53 -3.14
CA THR A 43 -17.57 3.88 -3.38
C THR A 43 -18.07 4.86 -2.31
N ALA A 44 -18.94 5.79 -2.66
CA ALA A 44 -19.56 6.71 -1.69
C ALA A 44 -20.25 5.98 -0.52
N GLU A 45 -20.90 4.84 -0.80
CA GLU A 45 -21.53 4.00 0.23
C GLU A 45 -20.53 3.43 1.22
N LEU A 46 -19.38 2.95 0.74
CA LEU A 46 -18.30 2.44 1.59
C LEU A 46 -17.61 3.57 2.37
N ALA A 47 -17.36 4.71 1.73
CA ALA A 47 -16.79 5.88 2.41
C ALA A 47 -17.68 6.32 3.57
N ARG A 48 -19.00 6.48 3.31
CA ARG A 48 -19.98 6.81 4.35
C ARG A 48 -20.00 5.78 5.48
N TYR A 49 -20.02 4.49 5.13
CA TYR A 49 -19.99 3.43 6.15
C TYR A 49 -18.72 3.47 7.00
N LEU A 50 -17.57 3.79 6.38
CA LEU A 50 -16.28 3.88 7.04
C LEU A 50 -16.24 5.07 8.00
N THR A 51 -16.70 6.24 7.58
CA THR A 51 -16.71 7.45 8.41
C THR A 51 -17.71 7.35 9.56
N GLU A 52 -18.90 6.79 9.32
CA GLU A 52 -19.91 6.58 10.38
C GLU A 52 -19.35 5.63 11.47
N LEU A 53 -18.67 4.57 11.06
CA LEU A 53 -18.05 3.62 11.98
C LEU A 53 -16.84 4.22 12.70
N SER A 54 -15.99 4.96 11.99
CA SER A 54 -14.86 5.71 12.58
C SER A 54 -15.33 6.70 13.64
N PHE A 55 -16.41 7.45 13.36
CA PHE A 55 -17.05 8.36 14.29
C PHE A 55 -17.60 7.66 15.54
N GLU A 56 -18.32 6.54 15.37
CA GLU A 56 -18.83 5.74 16.49
C GLU A 56 -17.70 5.22 17.38
N LEU A 57 -16.62 4.73 16.77
CA LEU A 57 -15.49 4.12 17.47
C LEU A 57 -14.49 5.13 18.02
N ARG A 58 -14.54 6.38 17.54
CA ARG A 58 -13.54 7.44 17.79
C ARG A 58 -12.12 7.01 17.43
N ARG A 59 -12.00 6.26 16.34
CA ARG A 59 -10.75 5.65 15.88
C ARG A 59 -10.69 5.66 14.37
N GLN A 60 -9.51 5.91 13.82
CA GLN A 60 -9.27 5.83 12.40
C GLN A 60 -9.48 4.40 11.92
N ILE A 61 -10.10 4.27 10.76
CA ILE A 61 -10.25 2.98 10.08
C ILE A 61 -9.57 3.09 8.72
N GLY A 62 -8.63 2.20 8.46
CA GLY A 62 -7.89 2.10 7.21
C GLY A 62 -8.27 0.86 6.42
N LEU A 63 -8.25 0.96 5.10
CA LEU A 63 -8.52 -0.12 4.16
C LEU A 63 -7.34 -0.24 3.20
N ILE A 64 -6.84 -1.46 3.02
CA ILE A 64 -5.94 -1.79 1.91
C ILE A 64 -6.77 -2.48 0.84
N ILE A 65 -6.80 -1.89 -0.35
CA ILE A 65 -7.66 -2.32 -1.46
C ILE A 65 -6.79 -2.60 -2.68
N ASP A 66 -6.92 -3.76 -3.29
CA ASP A 66 -6.20 -4.07 -4.54
C ASP A 66 -6.87 -3.44 -5.77
N ARG A 67 -6.19 -3.52 -6.92
CA ARG A 67 -6.69 -2.99 -8.20
C ARG A 67 -7.98 -3.66 -8.69
N GLN A 68 -8.27 -4.88 -8.25
CA GLN A 68 -9.55 -5.55 -8.53
C GLN A 68 -10.66 -5.13 -7.57
N GLY A 69 -10.36 -4.25 -6.62
CA GLY A 69 -11.31 -3.72 -5.66
C GLY A 69 -11.64 -4.65 -4.51
N VAL A 70 -10.77 -5.64 -4.25
CA VAL A 70 -10.85 -6.50 -3.08
C VAL A 70 -10.21 -5.80 -1.89
N ILE A 71 -10.94 -5.77 -0.77
CA ILE A 71 -10.40 -5.29 0.50
C ILE A 71 -9.51 -6.40 1.08
N GLN A 72 -8.21 -6.15 1.05
CA GLN A 72 -7.16 -7.04 1.52
C GLN A 72 -6.93 -6.93 3.02
N HIS A 73 -7.09 -5.72 3.57
CA HIS A 73 -7.01 -5.46 5.01
C HIS A 73 -8.03 -4.42 5.46
N VAL A 74 -8.56 -4.62 6.66
CA VAL A 74 -9.29 -3.65 7.46
C VAL A 74 -8.47 -3.38 8.71
N ILE A 75 -8.07 -2.13 8.89
CA ILE A 75 -7.18 -1.64 9.93
C ILE A 75 -7.97 -0.75 10.87
N LEU A 76 -7.82 -0.97 12.16
CA LEU A 76 -8.40 -0.14 13.20
C LEU A 76 -7.26 0.51 14.00
N GLY A 77 -7.02 1.79 13.69
CA GLY A 77 -6.00 2.62 14.29
C GLY A 77 -6.42 3.20 15.64
N ASP A 78 -5.85 4.32 16.05
CA ASP A 78 -6.32 5.14 17.17
C ASP A 78 -6.94 6.45 16.66
N ASP A 79 -6.99 7.52 17.44
CA ASP A 79 -7.56 8.80 17.01
C ASP A 79 -6.59 9.67 16.18
N ARG A 80 -5.41 9.16 15.82
CA ARG A 80 -4.31 9.89 15.17
C ARG A 80 -3.70 9.14 13.99
N GLU A 81 -3.57 7.83 14.10
CA GLU A 81 -2.86 7.03 13.09
C GLU A 81 -3.48 5.66 12.88
N ILE A 82 -3.16 5.07 11.73
CA ILE A 82 -3.31 3.64 11.47
C ILE A 82 -1.93 3.01 11.37
N VAL A 83 -1.82 1.72 11.73
CA VAL A 83 -0.60 0.95 11.50
C VAL A 83 -0.87 -0.03 10.37
N ILE A 84 -0.27 0.21 9.20
CA ILE A 84 -0.42 -0.65 8.04
C ILE A 84 0.31 -1.99 8.32
N PRO A 85 -0.37 -3.15 8.14
CA PRO A 85 0.23 -4.45 8.37
C PRO A 85 1.30 -4.76 7.33
N ASP A 86 2.10 -5.81 7.58
CA ASP A 86 3.07 -6.28 6.59
C ASP A 86 2.40 -6.67 5.25
N LEU A 87 2.81 -5.98 4.19
CA LEU A 87 2.35 -6.16 2.81
C LEU A 87 3.33 -6.98 1.97
N SER A 88 4.36 -7.60 2.56
CA SER A 88 5.40 -8.39 1.86
C SER A 88 4.86 -9.49 0.95
N ARG A 89 3.66 -10.02 1.23
CA ARG A 89 2.98 -11.00 0.36
C ARG A 89 2.50 -10.44 -0.99
N PHE A 90 2.44 -9.11 -1.10
CA PHE A 90 2.11 -8.41 -2.33
C PHE A 90 3.42 -7.93 -2.96
N GLY A 91 3.73 -8.47 -4.14
CA GLY A 91 4.92 -8.09 -4.90
C GLY A 91 4.78 -6.70 -5.51
N LEU A 92 5.91 -6.18 -5.99
CA LEU A 92 5.93 -4.96 -6.79
C LEU A 92 5.71 -5.31 -8.27
N GLY A 93 4.96 -4.48 -8.98
CA GLY A 93 4.85 -4.50 -10.43
C GLY A 93 6.10 -3.93 -11.09
N ARG A 94 6.10 -3.85 -12.42
CA ARG A 94 7.24 -3.35 -13.21
C ARG A 94 7.55 -1.87 -12.94
N SER A 95 6.51 -1.06 -12.75
CA SER A 95 6.60 0.33 -12.28
C SER A 95 7.16 0.47 -10.85
N GLY A 96 7.31 -0.65 -10.14
CA GLY A 96 7.64 -0.70 -8.72
C GLY A 96 6.48 -0.34 -7.79
N LEU A 97 5.26 -0.09 -8.31
CA LEU A 97 4.05 0.04 -7.49
C LEU A 97 3.54 -1.33 -7.03
N ARG A 98 2.93 -1.38 -5.84
CA ARG A 98 2.49 -2.63 -5.20
C ARG A 98 1.11 -3.11 -5.66
N GLY A 99 0.38 -2.30 -6.43
CA GLY A 99 -0.98 -2.65 -6.86
C GLY A 99 -2.03 -2.53 -5.75
N LEU A 100 -1.75 -1.70 -4.74
CA LEU A 100 -2.57 -1.51 -3.55
C LEU A 100 -2.79 -0.03 -3.30
N ARG A 101 -4.03 0.36 -3.00
CA ARG A 101 -4.35 1.68 -2.45
C ARG A 101 -4.73 1.58 -0.99
N CYS A 102 -4.30 2.56 -0.20
CA CYS A 102 -4.74 2.76 1.17
C CYS A 102 -5.81 3.86 1.21
N VAL A 103 -6.95 3.58 1.85
CA VAL A 103 -7.99 4.57 2.14
C VAL A 103 -8.26 4.54 3.63
N HIS A 104 -8.09 5.65 4.33
CA HIS A 104 -8.32 5.75 5.77
C HIS A 104 -9.10 7.00 6.15
N THR A 105 -9.59 7.04 7.39
CA THR A 105 -10.37 8.18 7.90
C THR A 105 -9.54 9.08 8.80
N HIS A 106 -9.76 10.39 8.73
CA HIS A 106 -9.21 11.39 9.65
C HIS A 106 -10.32 12.02 10.50
N LEU A 107 -10.18 11.98 11.83
CA LEU A 107 -11.27 12.39 12.74
C LEU A 107 -11.31 13.89 13.02
N ARG A 108 -10.23 14.62 12.73
CA ARG A 108 -10.07 16.04 13.09
C ARG A 108 -10.00 16.94 11.85
N GLY A 109 -10.24 16.40 10.66
CA GLY A 109 -10.09 17.13 9.39
C GLY A 109 -8.65 17.53 9.11
N GLU A 110 -7.70 16.82 9.70
CA GLU A 110 -6.27 16.97 9.46
C GLU A 110 -5.92 16.53 8.02
N PRO A 111 -4.94 17.17 7.37
CA PRO A 111 -4.47 16.72 6.07
C PRO A 111 -3.71 15.39 6.19
N LEU A 112 -3.31 14.80 5.06
CA LEU A 112 -2.35 13.68 5.08
C LEU A 112 -1.12 14.03 5.92
N SER A 113 -0.80 13.14 6.86
CA SER A 113 0.36 13.28 7.75
C SER A 113 1.65 12.93 7.02
N GLN A 114 2.78 13.31 7.60
CA GLN A 114 4.08 12.89 7.06
C GLN A 114 4.23 11.36 7.10
N ASP A 115 3.63 10.69 8.09
CA ASP A 115 3.66 9.24 8.19
C ASP A 115 2.85 8.58 7.06
N ASP A 116 1.72 9.17 6.65
CA ASP A 116 0.96 8.68 5.49
C ASP A 116 1.76 8.80 4.18
N ILE A 117 2.52 9.89 4.01
CA ILE A 117 3.39 10.10 2.85
C ILE A 117 4.60 9.16 2.89
N ASN A 118 5.14 8.90 4.07
CA ASN A 118 6.22 7.93 4.26
C ASN A 118 5.73 6.52 3.93
N ASP A 119 4.56 6.12 4.42
CA ASP A 119 3.94 4.83 4.15
C ASP A 119 3.63 4.65 2.66
N LEU A 120 3.08 5.67 2.00
CA LEU A 120 2.90 5.69 0.54
C LEU A 120 4.20 5.36 -0.19
N SER A 121 5.30 6.02 0.21
CA SER A 121 6.62 5.89 -0.42
C SER A 121 7.29 4.56 -0.13
N LEU A 122 7.38 4.17 1.15
CA LEU A 122 8.08 2.97 1.61
C LEU A 122 7.35 1.69 1.19
N LEU A 123 6.01 1.71 1.24
CA LEU A 123 5.21 0.55 0.85
C LEU A 123 4.92 0.54 -0.66
N ARG A 124 5.29 1.61 -1.39
CA ARG A 124 5.06 1.77 -2.83
C ARG A 124 3.58 1.57 -3.20
N LEU A 125 2.69 2.20 -2.43
CA LEU A 125 1.25 2.12 -2.69
C LEU A 125 0.90 2.87 -3.99
N ASP A 126 -0.12 2.40 -4.69
CA ASP A 126 -0.67 3.09 -5.87
C ASP A 126 -1.25 4.45 -5.47
N LEU A 127 -1.85 4.52 -4.28
CA LEU A 127 -2.59 5.67 -3.78
C LEU A 127 -2.72 5.64 -2.25
N MET A 128 -2.65 6.82 -1.63
CA MET A 128 -2.97 7.05 -0.22
C MET A 128 -4.10 8.09 -0.14
N VAL A 129 -5.18 7.77 0.57
CA VAL A 129 -6.38 8.62 0.62
C VAL A 129 -6.91 8.77 2.03
N ALA A 130 -6.89 9.99 2.56
CA ALA A 130 -7.52 10.34 3.82
C ALA A 130 -8.91 10.93 3.57
N ILE A 131 -9.93 10.41 4.24
CA ILE A 131 -11.29 10.94 4.22
C ILE A 131 -11.60 11.53 5.60
N GLY A 132 -11.79 12.85 5.66
CA GLY A 132 -12.22 13.55 6.85
C GLY A 132 -13.59 13.07 7.31
N VAL A 133 -13.76 12.95 8.62
CA VAL A 133 -15.04 12.65 9.27
C VAL A 133 -15.64 13.95 9.77
N ASP A 134 -16.82 14.31 9.28
CA ASP A 134 -17.49 15.53 9.72
C ASP A 134 -18.18 15.36 11.10
N ALA A 135 -18.78 16.45 11.59
CA ALA A 135 -19.45 16.45 12.90
C ALA A 135 -20.69 15.53 12.98
N ALA A 136 -21.23 15.08 11.85
CA ALA A 136 -22.33 14.12 11.75
C ALA A 136 -21.84 12.68 11.50
N GLY A 137 -20.52 12.45 11.41
CA GLY A 137 -19.94 11.15 11.07
C GLY A 137 -19.96 10.82 9.58
N LEU A 138 -20.22 11.80 8.71
CA LEU A 138 -20.28 11.63 7.26
C LEU A 138 -18.94 12.00 6.60
N PRO A 139 -18.71 11.58 5.34
CA PRO A 139 -17.52 11.97 4.58
C PRO A 139 -17.45 13.48 4.38
N GLY A 140 -16.35 14.08 4.85
CA GLY A 140 -16.00 15.49 4.69
C GLY A 140 -14.93 15.70 3.60
N PRO A 141 -13.97 16.61 3.82
CA PRO A 141 -12.85 16.81 2.90
C PRO A 141 -12.03 15.53 2.71
N ALA A 142 -11.35 15.40 1.58
CA ALA A 142 -10.48 14.28 1.29
C ALA A 142 -9.14 14.75 0.72
N ASP A 143 -8.07 14.07 1.14
CA ASP A 143 -6.74 14.25 0.57
C ASP A 143 -6.32 12.97 -0.15
N VAL A 144 -5.66 13.15 -1.28
CA VAL A 144 -5.31 12.08 -2.21
C VAL A 144 -3.85 12.25 -2.62
N ALA A 145 -3.02 11.26 -2.32
CA ALA A 145 -1.60 11.26 -2.65
C ALA A 145 -1.19 10.06 -3.51
N HIS A 146 -0.27 10.30 -4.44
CA HIS A 146 0.34 9.27 -5.27
C HIS A 146 1.82 9.58 -5.50
N LEU A 147 2.59 8.56 -5.87
CA LEU A 147 4.01 8.71 -6.20
C LEU A 147 4.18 9.39 -7.55
N LEU A 148 5.22 10.21 -7.67
CA LEU A 148 5.61 10.83 -8.93
C LEU A 148 6.77 10.06 -9.55
N PRO A 149 6.84 9.96 -10.89
CA PRO A 149 8.07 9.60 -11.58
C PRO A 149 9.20 10.59 -11.29
N PRO A 150 10.47 10.18 -11.51
CA PRO A 150 11.61 11.08 -11.47
C PRO A 150 11.33 12.36 -12.25
N ASN A 151 11.43 13.50 -11.58
CA ASN A 151 11.19 14.82 -12.14
C ASN A 151 12.32 15.77 -11.75
N PRO A 152 12.55 16.85 -12.54
CA PRO A 152 13.61 17.81 -12.25
C PRO A 152 13.51 18.47 -10.87
N GLU A 153 12.30 18.57 -10.32
CA GLU A 153 12.03 19.16 -9.00
C GLU A 153 12.37 18.20 -7.84
N GLY A 154 12.67 16.93 -8.13
CA GLY A 154 12.98 15.91 -7.12
C GLY A 154 11.81 15.55 -6.20
N ARG A 155 10.57 15.88 -6.60
CA ARG A 155 9.37 15.54 -5.82
C ARG A 155 9.09 14.05 -5.93
N THR A 156 8.81 13.40 -4.81
CA THR A 156 8.54 11.95 -4.77
C THR A 156 7.04 11.63 -4.80
N CYS A 157 6.19 12.60 -4.46
CA CYS A 157 4.75 12.43 -4.45
C CYS A 157 4.03 13.75 -4.75
N GLU A 158 2.78 13.63 -5.19
CA GLU A 158 1.84 14.73 -5.40
C GLU A 158 0.67 14.53 -4.45
N VAL A 159 0.20 15.60 -3.82
CA VAL A 159 -0.95 15.59 -2.90
C VAL A 159 -2.02 16.54 -3.44
N GLN A 160 -3.24 16.03 -3.58
CA GLN A 160 -4.41 16.78 -4.02
C GLN A 160 -5.42 16.86 -2.89
N HIS A 161 -5.90 18.08 -2.61
CA HIS A 161 -6.93 18.34 -1.61
C HIS A 161 -8.30 18.56 -2.26
N PHE A 162 -9.31 17.87 -1.74
CA PHE A 162 -10.71 18.03 -2.12
C PHE A 162 -11.50 18.50 -0.91
N ALA A 163 -12.09 19.69 -0.98
CA ALA A 163 -12.90 20.24 0.11
C ALA A 163 -14.18 19.43 0.40
N ASP A 164 -14.59 18.57 -0.54
CA ASP A 164 -15.78 17.73 -0.45
C ASP A 164 -15.50 16.39 -1.14
N PHE A 165 -15.56 15.30 -0.37
CA PHE A 165 -15.39 13.94 -0.87
C PHE A 165 -16.31 13.61 -2.06
N TYR A 166 -17.52 14.16 -2.13
CA TYR A 166 -18.44 13.85 -3.23
C TYR A 166 -18.07 14.54 -4.56
N ARG A 167 -17.13 15.48 -4.53
CA ARG A 167 -16.55 16.11 -5.72
C ARG A 167 -15.28 15.42 -6.20
N PHE A 168 -14.75 14.49 -5.41
CA PHE A 168 -13.63 13.67 -5.80
C PHE A 168 -14.10 12.62 -6.81
N ASP A 169 -13.78 12.87 -8.09
CA ASP A 169 -14.11 12.00 -9.22
C ASP A 169 -12.82 11.67 -9.99
N LEU A 170 -12.16 10.59 -9.55
CA LEU A 170 -10.96 10.04 -10.19
C LEU A 170 -11.30 8.65 -10.72
N ASP A 171 -11.16 8.47 -12.03
CA ASP A 171 -11.12 7.13 -12.64
C ASP A 171 -9.80 6.46 -12.25
N PHE A 172 -9.86 5.66 -11.18
CA PHE A 172 -8.69 5.03 -10.60
C PHE A 172 -8.00 4.07 -11.57
N ALA A 173 -8.75 3.35 -12.40
CA ALA A 173 -8.19 2.36 -13.30
C ALA A 173 -7.41 3.04 -14.44
N ALA A 174 -7.97 4.10 -15.02
CA ALA A 174 -7.28 4.89 -16.03
C ALA A 174 -6.06 5.62 -15.44
N PHE A 175 -6.22 6.22 -14.26
CA PHE A 175 -5.17 6.94 -13.56
C PHE A 175 -3.97 6.04 -13.22
N VAL A 176 -4.20 4.90 -12.57
CA VAL A 176 -3.11 4.01 -12.15
C VAL A 176 -2.41 3.37 -13.33
N GLY A 177 -3.13 3.12 -14.44
CA GLY A 177 -2.52 2.64 -15.68
C GLY A 177 -1.56 3.67 -16.28
N ALA A 178 -1.98 4.93 -16.38
CA ALA A 178 -1.12 6.01 -16.87
C ALA A 178 0.11 6.23 -15.96
N LEU A 179 -0.08 6.16 -14.64
CA LEU A 179 1.00 6.28 -13.67
C LEU A 179 2.00 5.11 -13.78
N ASP A 180 1.51 3.88 -13.93
CA ASP A 180 2.36 2.70 -14.15
C ASP A 180 3.20 2.86 -15.42
N ASP A 181 2.57 3.25 -16.54
CA ASP A 181 3.26 3.44 -17.82
C ASP A 181 4.33 4.53 -17.74
N GLU A 182 4.11 5.59 -16.96
CA GLU A 182 5.07 6.66 -16.74
C GLU A 182 6.24 6.23 -15.86
N LEU A 183 5.94 5.52 -14.76
CA LEU A 183 6.95 4.99 -13.86
C LEU A 183 7.82 3.91 -14.53
N GLU A 184 7.23 3.00 -15.31
CA GLU A 184 7.96 1.96 -16.04
C GLU A 184 8.93 2.60 -17.05
N ARG A 185 8.47 3.58 -17.85
CA ARG A 185 9.34 4.33 -18.77
C ARG A 185 10.50 5.02 -18.06
N SER A 186 10.23 5.69 -16.94
CA SER A 186 11.29 6.41 -16.21
C SER A 186 12.34 5.48 -15.58
N ALA A 187 11.92 4.27 -15.18
CA ALA A 187 12.82 3.24 -14.69
C ALA A 187 13.71 2.71 -15.83
N GLU A 188 13.15 2.51 -17.02
CA GLU A 188 13.90 2.14 -18.22
C GLU A 188 14.89 3.22 -18.66
N GLU A 189 14.55 4.51 -18.56
CA GLU A 189 15.44 5.63 -18.92
C GLU A 189 16.60 5.84 -17.93
N THR A 190 16.38 5.50 -16.65
CA THR A 190 17.41 5.60 -15.60
C THR A 190 18.37 4.40 -15.62
N VAL A 191 17.92 3.27 -16.18
CA VAL A 191 18.76 2.10 -16.46
C VAL A 191 19.43 2.35 -17.81
N ASP A 192 20.75 2.44 -17.84
CA ASP A 192 21.50 2.65 -19.08
C ASP A 192 21.22 1.51 -20.09
N LEU A 193 20.30 1.73 -21.02
CA LEU A 193 19.86 0.73 -22.02
C LEU A 193 20.94 0.43 -23.07
N GLU A 194 22.03 1.20 -23.11
CA GLU A 194 23.21 0.90 -23.94
C GLU A 194 24.08 -0.21 -23.34
N ASP A 195 23.87 -0.56 -22.07
CA ASP A 195 24.59 -1.62 -21.39
C ASP A 195 23.96 -3.00 -21.66
N GLY A 196 24.51 -3.71 -22.65
CA GLY A 196 24.05 -5.04 -23.09
C GLY A 196 24.29 -6.20 -22.12
N ARG A 197 24.78 -5.92 -20.91
CA ARG A 197 25.09 -6.92 -19.88
C ARG A 197 23.82 -7.59 -19.33
N GLU A 198 23.94 -8.86 -18.97
CA GLU A 198 22.89 -9.57 -18.23
C GLU A 198 22.67 -8.86 -16.88
N ARG A 199 21.43 -8.80 -16.39
CA ARG A 199 21.08 -7.99 -15.22
C ARG A 199 20.55 -8.88 -14.09
N ALA A 200 20.97 -8.60 -12.87
CA ALA A 200 20.59 -9.37 -11.68
C ALA A 200 20.24 -8.46 -10.49
N ILE A 201 19.33 -8.94 -9.65
CA ILE A 201 19.09 -8.43 -8.30
C ILE A 201 19.63 -9.49 -7.34
N LEU A 202 20.52 -9.09 -6.42
CA LEU A 202 21.05 -10.01 -5.43
C LEU A 202 20.07 -10.11 -4.27
N VAL A 203 19.55 -11.31 -4.01
CA VAL A 203 18.61 -11.55 -2.91
C VAL A 203 19.26 -12.48 -1.90
N SER A 204 19.41 -12.01 -0.66
CA SER A 204 19.87 -12.83 0.46
C SER A 204 18.76 -13.04 1.48
N VAL A 205 18.45 -14.31 1.76
CA VAL A 205 17.49 -14.72 2.78
C VAL A 205 18.25 -15.48 3.85
N SER A 206 18.53 -14.82 4.98
CA SER A 206 19.37 -15.40 6.03
C SER A 206 18.92 -15.04 7.44
N ARG A 207 19.33 -15.87 8.41
CA ARG A 207 19.21 -15.64 9.86
C ARG A 207 20.52 -15.17 10.49
N GLU A 208 21.57 -15.12 9.70
CA GLU A 208 22.92 -14.79 10.15
C GLU A 208 23.03 -13.33 10.59
N ARG A 209 24.17 -12.98 11.19
CA ARG A 209 24.45 -11.60 11.58
C ARG A 209 24.58 -10.76 10.32
N ARG A 210 24.10 -9.51 10.38
CA ARG A 210 24.09 -8.58 9.26
C ARG A 210 25.44 -8.51 8.51
N GLN A 211 26.54 -8.47 9.26
CA GLN A 211 27.88 -8.47 8.70
C GLN A 211 28.15 -9.66 7.77
N GLN A 212 27.74 -10.88 8.15
CA GLN A 212 27.99 -12.09 7.35
C GLN A 212 27.15 -12.11 6.07
N VAL A 213 25.94 -11.53 6.13
CA VAL A 213 25.06 -11.37 4.98
C VAL A 213 25.61 -10.33 4.01
N GLU A 214 26.15 -9.22 4.53
CA GLU A 214 26.82 -8.18 3.75
C GLU A 214 28.08 -8.75 3.07
N ASP A 215 28.95 -9.44 3.82
CA ASP A 215 30.16 -10.08 3.27
C ASP A 215 29.83 -11.08 2.13
N SER A 216 28.76 -11.86 2.29
CA SER A 216 28.31 -12.83 1.26
C SER A 216 27.72 -12.14 0.03
N LEU A 217 27.02 -11.01 0.22
CA LEU A 217 26.47 -10.22 -0.88
C LEU A 217 27.56 -9.47 -1.64
N ASP A 218 28.60 -9.01 -0.96
CA ASP A 218 29.79 -8.42 -1.58
C ASP A 218 30.52 -9.44 -2.45
N GLU A 219 30.68 -10.68 -1.95
CA GLU A 219 31.25 -11.77 -2.76
C GLU A 219 30.39 -12.09 -4.00
N LEU A 220 29.06 -12.19 -3.84
CA LEU A 220 28.14 -12.42 -4.95
C LEU A 220 28.16 -11.29 -5.99
N GLU A 221 28.34 -10.05 -5.57
CA GLU A 221 28.47 -8.92 -6.48
C GLU A 221 29.78 -8.96 -7.28
N GLU A 222 30.89 -9.33 -6.63
CA GLU A 222 32.17 -9.52 -7.34
C GLU A 222 32.11 -10.68 -8.34
N LEU A 223 31.37 -11.76 -8.01
CA LEU A 223 31.11 -12.87 -8.93
C LEU A 223 30.24 -12.43 -10.11
N ALA A 224 29.17 -11.66 -9.87
CA ALA A 224 28.32 -11.12 -10.92
C ALA A 224 29.12 -10.18 -11.85
N ARG A 225 29.96 -9.32 -11.30
CA ARG A 225 30.86 -8.44 -12.07
C ARG A 225 31.81 -9.24 -12.96
N THR A 226 32.36 -10.34 -12.45
CA THR A 226 33.26 -11.22 -13.22
C THR A 226 32.53 -11.98 -14.34
N ALA A 227 31.23 -12.24 -14.16
CA ALA A 227 30.37 -12.89 -15.15
C ALA A 227 29.76 -11.92 -16.18
N ASP A 228 30.20 -10.65 -16.19
CA ASP A 228 29.64 -9.58 -17.02
C ASP A 228 28.14 -9.32 -16.78
N VAL A 229 27.71 -9.50 -15.52
CA VAL A 229 26.35 -9.26 -15.05
C VAL A 229 26.30 -7.96 -14.25
N GLN A 230 25.38 -7.05 -14.60
CA GLN A 230 25.12 -5.82 -13.86
C GLN A 230 24.17 -6.09 -12.69
N VAL A 231 24.63 -5.85 -11.47
CA VAL A 231 23.80 -5.89 -10.27
C VAL A 231 23.06 -4.56 -10.13
N LEU A 232 21.74 -4.59 -10.22
CA LEU A 232 20.89 -3.38 -10.15
C LEU A 232 20.47 -3.03 -8.72
N ASP A 233 20.34 -4.04 -7.85
CA ASP A 233 19.90 -3.85 -6.47
C ASP A 233 20.30 -5.05 -5.58
N ARG A 234 20.29 -4.83 -4.26
CA ARG A 234 20.56 -5.84 -3.23
C ARG A 234 19.43 -5.87 -2.21
N VAL A 235 18.75 -7.01 -2.08
CA VAL A 235 17.63 -7.21 -1.16
C VAL A 235 18.03 -8.19 -0.05
N VAL A 236 17.98 -7.75 1.20
CA VAL A 236 18.21 -8.60 2.38
C VAL A 236 16.89 -8.86 3.11
N GLN A 237 16.47 -10.12 3.16
CA GLN A 237 15.29 -10.54 3.93
C GLN A 237 15.70 -11.39 5.13
N ARG A 238 15.31 -10.94 6.33
CA ARG A 238 15.58 -11.65 7.58
C ARG A 238 14.51 -12.72 7.84
N ALA A 239 14.86 -14.00 7.74
CA ALA A 239 13.88 -15.09 7.87
C ALA A 239 13.58 -15.46 9.33
N HIS A 240 12.41 -15.08 9.87
CA HIS A 240 11.99 -15.53 11.20
C HIS A 240 11.67 -17.05 11.25
N LYS A 241 11.24 -17.67 10.15
CA LYS A 241 11.05 -19.12 9.99
C LYS A 241 11.40 -19.58 8.57
N ILE A 242 12.43 -20.41 8.42
CA ILE A 242 12.71 -21.09 7.15
C ILE A 242 11.79 -22.32 7.13
N HIS A 243 10.81 -22.33 6.23
CA HIS A 243 10.04 -23.53 5.91
C HIS A 243 10.84 -24.36 4.88
N PRO A 244 10.92 -25.70 5.03
CA PRO A 244 11.58 -26.57 4.06
C PRO A 244 10.84 -26.62 2.72
#